data_AF-A0A2E5IXD3-F1
#
_entry.id   AF-A0A2E5IXD3-F1
#
_cell.length_a   1.000
_cell.length_b   1.000
_cell.length_c   1.000
_cell.angle_alpha   90.00
_cell.angle_beta   90.00
_cell.angle_gamma   90.00
#
_symmetry.space_group_name_H-M   'P 1'
#
loop_
_entity.id
_entity.type
_entity.pdbx_description
1 polymer ?
#
loop_
_entity_poly.entity_id
_entity_poly.type
_entity_poly.pdbx_seq_one_letter_code
_entity_poly.pdbx_strand_id
1 'polypeptide(L)'
;MAFMDANEPLPKGFKKSWRDMLERNVAIYRRLPEGLTRDLEALIPWFLDKVKFESAGDIKVNIEMKVCVAAEACLLIVRRSKKDYRYHRKVIITPRNLSTVGKDSSVAGDAGPSTVRLGWYWAQHGMEDGEDNYNIVIHEYVHVIDFSNDVQAESDLDLGSTERSREWKQFADEQYRRLVDLWNRKSRFKDPVIREYGASDIAEFITCASEAFFEVSRQLYVAEREIYDWLREIYGMDPAVWPERVSHEDLLGLRRREKELRRRREERRKRLDAAKRKCEEDINTLQQQIQQLERDGCQPQLDALAKEHEAAERKIQLNYKNKTLQLERRLRDASRKLERELAEAQTQHERALAKLVRELERNRQRLTKLEEQDAVDLDESIPEEELGGDEIVTRKSEHRTVSHFHPSGLPRLKYAVVRNLKDGLFMRWDEEGNLREEMHYSLGIRNGLCTYYYPSGPRELEGHYIKGERAGTWTGWNEDGSVKHESKYRQGRLAEWIRFLPDGTVESFKEPSKLDKAFGKR
;
A
#
# COMPACT_ATOMS: atom_id res chain seq x y z
N MET A 1 -5.45 9.65 -0.84
CA MET A 1 -5.65 9.24 0.57
C MET A 1 -7.09 9.55 0.95
N ALA A 2 -7.82 8.64 1.60
CA ALA A 2 -9.03 9.01 2.35
C ALA A 2 -8.62 9.61 3.71
N PHE A 3 -8.07 10.83 3.70
CA PHE A 3 -7.92 11.62 4.92
C PHE A 3 -9.29 12.20 5.27
N MET A 4 -10.16 11.36 5.84
CA MET A 4 -11.40 11.87 6.42
C MET A 4 -11.05 12.88 7.50
N ASP A 5 -11.65 14.08 7.42
CA ASP A 5 -11.52 15.10 8.45
C ASP A 5 -11.87 14.47 9.81
N ALA A 6 -10.93 14.52 10.76
CA ALA A 6 -11.08 13.94 12.09
C ALA A 6 -12.27 14.55 12.87
N ASN A 7 -12.88 15.62 12.34
CA ASN A 7 -14.07 16.28 12.88
C ASN A 7 -15.40 15.87 12.22
N GLU A 8 -15.40 15.06 11.15
CA GLU A 8 -16.66 14.60 10.56
C GLU A 8 -17.33 13.50 11.39
N PRO A 9 -18.67 13.52 11.52
CA PRO A 9 -19.40 12.51 12.28
C PRO A 9 -19.29 11.13 11.63
N LEU A 10 -18.98 10.12 12.45
CA LEU A 10 -18.97 8.71 12.03
C LEU A 10 -20.37 8.24 11.62
N PRO A 11 -20.48 7.28 10.67
CA PRO A 11 -21.75 6.65 10.35
C PRO A 11 -22.43 6.07 11.59
N LYS A 12 -23.77 6.07 11.60
CA LYS A 12 -24.56 5.60 12.73
C LYS A 12 -24.23 4.14 13.07
N GLY A 13 -23.79 3.89 14.30
CA GLY A 13 -23.42 2.56 14.79
C GLY A 13 -21.98 2.15 14.51
N PHE A 14 -21.25 2.88 13.67
CA PHE A 14 -19.83 2.65 13.42
C PHE A 14 -18.96 3.27 14.53
N LYS A 15 -17.91 2.56 14.97
CA LYS A 15 -17.06 2.97 16.09
C LYS A 15 -15.69 3.39 15.60
N LYS A 16 -15.12 4.44 16.22
CA LYS A 16 -13.75 4.90 15.91
C LYS A 16 -12.70 3.79 16.04
N SER A 17 -12.83 2.93 17.07
CA SER A 17 -11.91 1.80 17.26
C SER A 17 -11.96 0.77 16.14
N TRP A 18 -13.08 0.67 15.41
CA TRP A 18 -13.20 -0.21 14.24
C TRP A 18 -12.40 0.33 13.07
N ARG A 19 -12.44 1.65 12.82
CA ARG A 19 -11.55 2.29 11.84
C ARG A 19 -10.08 1.98 12.11
N ASP A 20 -9.64 2.10 13.37
CA ASP A 20 -8.27 1.79 13.76
C ASP A 20 -7.91 0.30 13.54
N MET A 21 -8.87 -0.63 13.66
CA MET A 21 -8.70 -2.05 13.33
C MET A 21 -8.55 -2.26 11.81
N LEU A 22 -9.41 -1.63 11.01
CA LEU A 22 -9.39 -1.77 9.56
C LEU A 22 -8.14 -1.15 8.92
N GLU A 23 -7.73 0.04 9.38
CA GLU A 23 -6.47 0.66 8.94
C GLU A 23 -5.26 -0.22 9.24
N ARG A 24 -5.29 -1.00 10.33
CA ARG A 24 -4.21 -1.93 10.69
C ARG A 24 -4.21 -3.16 9.80
N ASN A 25 -5.36 -3.81 9.70
CA ASN A 25 -5.42 -5.21 9.28
C ASN A 25 -5.95 -5.42 7.85
N VAL A 26 -6.52 -4.40 7.19
CA VAL A 26 -7.16 -4.56 5.88
C VAL A 26 -6.51 -3.62 4.86
N ALA A 27 -5.69 -4.19 3.98
CA ALA A 27 -4.91 -3.47 2.97
C ALA A 27 -5.80 -2.71 1.98
N ILE A 28 -6.88 -3.34 1.53
CA ILE A 28 -7.81 -2.73 0.59
C ILE A 28 -8.50 -1.52 1.21
N TYR A 29 -8.87 -1.59 2.50
CA TYR A 29 -9.49 -0.47 3.22
C TYR A 29 -8.61 0.79 3.18
N ARG A 30 -7.28 0.65 3.27
CA ARG A 30 -6.33 1.77 3.19
C ARG A 30 -6.27 2.44 1.80
N ARG A 31 -6.69 1.75 0.75
CA ARG A 31 -6.69 2.23 -0.64
C ARG A 31 -8.00 2.91 -1.04
N LEU A 32 -9.08 2.72 -0.28
CA LEU A 32 -10.41 3.22 -0.65
C LEU A 32 -10.43 4.76 -0.78
N PRO A 33 -11.10 5.30 -1.81
CA PRO A 33 -11.47 6.72 -1.87
C PRO A 33 -12.39 7.11 -0.72
N GLU A 34 -12.34 8.37 -0.30
CA GLU A 34 -13.02 8.83 0.92
C GLU A 34 -14.54 8.57 0.94
N GLY A 35 -15.23 8.89 -0.17
CA GLY A 35 -16.67 8.61 -0.27
C GLY A 35 -17.00 7.13 -0.15
N LEU A 36 -16.17 6.26 -0.75
CA LEU A 36 -16.35 4.81 -0.69
C LEU A 36 -16.05 4.26 0.70
N THR A 37 -15.05 4.80 1.39
CA THR A 37 -14.75 4.48 2.79
C THR A 37 -15.95 4.76 3.68
N ARG A 38 -16.62 5.90 3.53
CA ARG A 38 -17.81 6.24 4.32
C ARG A 38 -18.98 5.30 4.06
N ASP A 39 -19.23 4.99 2.80
CA ASP A 39 -20.32 4.09 2.40
C ASP A 39 -20.08 2.67 2.96
N LEU A 40 -18.83 2.20 2.92
CA LEU A 40 -18.43 0.94 3.55
C LEU A 40 -18.63 0.95 5.06
N GLU A 41 -18.15 1.99 5.75
CA GLU A 41 -18.29 2.12 7.20
C GLU A 41 -19.77 2.15 7.65
N ALA A 42 -20.67 2.68 6.81
CA ALA A 42 -22.11 2.67 7.07
C ALA A 42 -22.74 1.26 6.96
N LEU A 43 -22.14 0.35 6.19
CA LEU A 43 -22.64 -1.02 6.00
C LEU A 43 -22.19 -1.99 7.10
N ILE A 44 -21.00 -1.79 7.67
CA ILE A 44 -20.40 -2.70 8.66
C ILE A 44 -21.32 -2.92 9.89
N PRO A 45 -21.94 -1.90 10.52
CA PRO A 45 -22.85 -2.12 11.65
C PRO A 45 -24.06 -2.99 11.29
N TRP A 46 -24.63 -2.80 10.10
CA TRP A 46 -25.74 -3.62 9.60
C TRP A 46 -25.32 -5.08 9.40
N PHE A 47 -24.12 -5.31 8.85
CA PHE A 47 -23.61 -6.66 8.64
C PHE A 47 -23.38 -7.39 9.97
N LEU A 48 -22.78 -6.72 10.95
CA LEU A 48 -22.50 -7.28 12.27
C LEU A 48 -23.78 -7.57 13.07
N ASP A 49 -24.86 -6.84 12.83
CA ASP A 49 -26.18 -7.12 13.42
C ASP A 49 -26.87 -8.32 12.76
N LYS A 50 -26.74 -8.43 11.44
CA LYS A 50 -27.34 -9.49 10.63
C LYS A 50 -26.68 -10.87 10.85
N VAL A 51 -25.36 -10.91 10.98
CA VAL A 51 -24.57 -12.15 10.86
C VAL A 51 -24.02 -12.61 12.21
N LYS A 52 -24.27 -13.88 12.54
CA LYS A 52 -23.71 -14.52 13.74
C LYS A 52 -22.31 -15.02 13.48
N PHE A 53 -21.40 -14.76 14.41
CA PHE A 53 -20.02 -15.24 14.34
C PHE A 53 -19.77 -16.31 15.40
N GLU A 54 -19.32 -17.49 14.96
CA GLU A 54 -19.04 -18.66 15.79
C GLU A 54 -17.58 -19.10 15.61
N SER A 55 -17.02 -19.72 16.65
CA SER A 55 -15.69 -20.34 16.61
C SER A 55 -15.80 -21.85 16.40
N ALA A 56 -14.89 -22.41 15.62
CA ALA A 56 -14.65 -23.85 15.57
C ALA A 56 -13.16 -24.13 15.83
N GLY A 57 -12.86 -25.08 16.73
CA GLY A 57 -11.50 -25.31 17.24
C GLY A 57 -11.05 -24.29 18.30
N ASP A 58 -9.74 -24.27 18.57
CA ASP A 58 -9.14 -23.50 19.69
C ASP A 58 -8.94 -22.01 19.39
N ILE A 59 -9.89 -21.35 18.73
CA ILE A 59 -9.86 -19.92 18.46
C ILE A 59 -11.04 -19.22 19.10
N LYS A 60 -10.81 -18.06 19.72
CA LYS A 60 -11.87 -17.20 20.25
C LYS A 60 -12.11 -16.03 19.31
N VAL A 61 -13.29 -15.99 18.70
CA VAL A 61 -13.65 -14.88 17.81
C VAL A 61 -13.76 -13.57 18.60
N ASN A 62 -12.91 -12.61 18.27
CA ASN A 62 -12.89 -11.28 18.87
C ASN A 62 -13.54 -10.22 17.95
N ILE A 63 -13.71 -8.99 18.42
CA ILE A 63 -14.36 -7.92 17.63
C ILE A 63 -13.53 -7.49 16.41
N GLU A 64 -12.21 -7.55 16.48
CA GLU A 64 -11.31 -7.18 15.38
C GLU A 64 -11.52 -8.12 14.19
N MET A 65 -11.55 -9.44 14.45
CA MET A 65 -11.85 -10.45 13.44
C MET A 65 -13.20 -10.21 12.76
N LYS A 66 -14.24 -9.92 13.55
CA LYS A 66 -15.59 -9.66 13.02
C LYS A 66 -15.61 -8.42 12.13
N VAL A 67 -14.95 -7.35 12.57
CA VAL A 67 -14.90 -6.07 11.84
C VAL A 67 -14.12 -6.20 10.53
N CYS A 68 -12.98 -6.89 10.54
CA CYS A 68 -12.19 -7.10 9.31
C CYS A 68 -12.95 -7.93 8.28
N VAL A 69 -13.53 -9.07 8.69
CA VAL A 69 -14.36 -9.90 7.80
C VAL A 69 -15.57 -9.12 7.30
N ALA A 70 -16.24 -8.36 8.17
CA ALA A 70 -17.38 -7.54 7.78
C ALA A 70 -17.01 -6.45 6.77
N ALA A 71 -15.80 -5.88 6.84
CA ALA A 71 -15.36 -4.84 5.92
C ALA A 71 -15.15 -5.39 4.50
N GLU A 72 -14.46 -6.51 4.32
CA GLU A 72 -14.30 -7.08 2.97
C GLU A 72 -15.59 -7.69 2.43
N ALA A 73 -16.41 -8.32 3.29
CA ALA A 73 -17.76 -8.73 2.90
C ALA A 73 -18.61 -7.54 2.45
N CYS A 74 -18.60 -6.43 3.21
CA CYS A 74 -19.38 -5.24 2.82
C CYS A 74 -18.78 -4.53 1.62
N LEU A 75 -17.47 -4.61 1.39
CA LEU A 75 -16.79 -4.02 0.24
C LEU A 75 -17.46 -4.45 -1.06
N LEU A 76 -17.73 -5.74 -1.21
CA LEU A 76 -18.33 -6.29 -2.43
C LEU A 76 -19.73 -5.72 -2.72
N ILE A 77 -20.44 -5.22 -1.69
CA ILE A 77 -21.81 -4.72 -1.83
C ILE A 77 -21.95 -3.21 -1.56
N VAL A 78 -20.85 -2.44 -1.50
CA VAL A 78 -20.94 -0.99 -1.24
C VAL A 78 -21.78 -0.26 -2.28
N ARG A 79 -21.71 -0.69 -3.53
CA ARG A 79 -22.52 -0.18 -4.65
C ARG A 79 -23.56 -1.18 -5.17
N ARG A 80 -23.72 -2.32 -4.48
CA ARG A 80 -24.71 -3.36 -4.82
C ARG A 80 -25.85 -3.42 -3.80
N SER A 81 -26.78 -4.33 -4.02
CA SER A 81 -27.95 -4.48 -3.15
C SER A 81 -27.65 -5.35 -1.94
N LYS A 82 -28.19 -4.99 -0.77
CA LYS A 82 -28.19 -5.87 0.42
C LYS A 82 -28.90 -7.21 0.18
N LYS A 83 -29.68 -7.34 -0.90
CA LYS A 83 -30.30 -8.60 -1.34
C LYS A 83 -29.26 -9.65 -1.75
N ASP A 84 -28.05 -9.27 -2.10
CA ASP A 84 -26.96 -10.20 -2.40
C ASP A 84 -26.64 -11.07 -1.18
N TYR A 85 -26.84 -10.55 0.05
CA TYR A 85 -26.67 -11.33 1.29
C TYR A 85 -28.00 -11.80 1.88
N ARG A 86 -29.07 -11.95 1.09
CA ARG A 86 -30.41 -12.29 1.60
C ARG A 86 -30.46 -13.60 2.39
N TYR A 87 -29.67 -14.60 2.02
CA TYR A 87 -29.61 -15.91 2.68
C TYR A 87 -28.52 -16.02 3.75
N HIS A 88 -27.49 -15.17 3.70
CA HIS A 88 -26.36 -15.23 4.64
C HIS A 88 -26.78 -14.97 6.09
N ARG A 89 -26.34 -15.83 7.02
CA ARG A 89 -26.67 -15.74 8.45
C ARG A 89 -25.48 -15.94 9.38
N LYS A 90 -24.45 -16.67 8.95
CA LYS A 90 -23.43 -17.18 9.87
C LYS A 90 -22.02 -17.16 9.27
N VAL A 91 -21.05 -16.78 10.10
CA VAL A 91 -19.62 -16.96 9.83
C VAL A 91 -19.02 -17.86 10.91
N ILE A 92 -18.33 -18.92 10.50
CA ILE A 92 -17.58 -19.81 11.39
C ILE A 92 -16.09 -19.59 11.15
N ILE A 93 -15.35 -19.29 12.21
CA ILE A 93 -13.91 -19.06 12.12
C ILE A 93 -13.14 -20.22 12.75
N THR A 94 -12.16 -20.76 12.03
CA THR A 94 -11.20 -21.75 12.50
C THR A 94 -9.80 -21.15 12.64
N PRO A 95 -8.85 -21.78 13.37
CA PRO A 95 -7.51 -21.23 13.54
C PRO A 95 -6.71 -21.10 12.24
N ARG A 96 -6.80 -22.09 11.34
CA ARG A 96 -5.96 -22.14 10.12
C ARG A 96 -6.68 -22.72 8.90
N ASN A 97 -6.92 -24.03 8.86
CA ASN A 97 -7.67 -24.69 7.79
C ASN A 97 -9.02 -25.17 8.35
N LEU A 98 -9.93 -25.61 7.48
CA LEU A 98 -11.24 -26.15 7.87
C LEU A 98 -11.21 -27.58 8.44
N SER A 99 -10.02 -28.12 8.74
CA SER A 99 -9.82 -29.46 9.32
C SER A 99 -10.59 -29.71 10.62
N THR A 100 -10.97 -28.65 11.34
CA THR A 100 -11.75 -28.70 12.59
C THR A 100 -13.27 -28.80 12.38
N VAL A 101 -13.76 -28.78 11.12
CA VAL A 101 -15.20 -28.75 10.77
C VAL A 101 -15.66 -29.95 9.91
N GLY A 102 -14.74 -30.75 9.34
CA GLY A 102 -15.03 -32.09 8.80
C GLY A 102 -15.00 -32.26 7.27
N LYS A 103 -14.39 -33.39 6.86
CA LYS A 103 -14.03 -34.00 5.55
C LYS A 103 -13.43 -33.09 4.46
N ASP A 104 -12.18 -33.45 4.10
CA ASP A 104 -11.14 -32.79 3.30
C ASP A 104 -10.46 -31.57 3.93
N SER A 105 -9.40 -31.89 4.67
CA SER A 105 -8.76 -31.12 5.74
C SER A 105 -7.66 -30.14 5.28
N SER A 106 -7.70 -29.63 4.05
CA SER A 106 -6.68 -28.69 3.54
C SER A 106 -7.20 -27.34 3.06
N VAL A 107 -8.53 -27.20 2.88
CA VAL A 107 -9.13 -25.97 2.33
C VAL A 107 -9.07 -24.82 3.35
N ALA A 108 -8.76 -23.62 2.85
CA ALA A 108 -8.59 -22.40 3.63
C ALA A 108 -9.92 -21.70 3.97
N GLY A 109 -10.95 -21.88 3.14
CA GLY A 109 -12.28 -21.30 3.29
C GLY A 109 -13.34 -22.19 2.62
N ASP A 110 -14.60 -21.88 2.88
CA ASP A 110 -15.75 -22.46 2.18
C ASP A 110 -16.98 -21.58 2.37
N ALA A 111 -17.79 -21.46 1.33
CA ALA A 111 -19.04 -20.72 1.34
C ALA A 111 -20.21 -21.60 0.93
N GLY A 112 -21.31 -21.45 1.66
CA GLY A 112 -22.64 -21.82 1.21
C GLY A 112 -23.60 -20.63 1.34
N PRO A 113 -24.87 -20.77 0.90
CA PRO A 113 -25.82 -19.67 0.85
C PRO A 113 -26.07 -18.97 2.21
N SER A 114 -25.99 -19.72 3.30
CA SER A 114 -26.28 -19.23 4.65
C SER A 114 -25.04 -19.12 5.55
N THR A 115 -23.95 -19.82 5.24
CA THR A 115 -22.81 -19.99 6.14
C THR A 115 -21.52 -19.84 5.36
N VAL A 116 -20.63 -19.00 5.87
CA VAL A 116 -19.24 -18.89 5.41
C VAL A 116 -18.30 -19.42 6.48
N ARG A 117 -17.33 -20.23 6.10
CA ARG A 117 -16.32 -20.85 6.96
C ARG A 117 -14.96 -20.29 6.56
N LEU A 118 -14.21 -19.73 7.52
CA LEU A 118 -12.92 -19.09 7.24
C LEU A 118 -11.84 -19.60 8.18
N GLY A 119 -10.72 -20.01 7.58
CA GLY A 119 -9.46 -20.18 8.26
C GLY A 119 -8.82 -18.84 8.61
N TRP A 120 -8.78 -18.48 9.90
CA TRP A 120 -8.34 -17.14 10.32
C TRP A 120 -6.92 -16.80 9.87
N TYR A 121 -5.99 -17.75 9.95
CA TYR A 121 -4.62 -17.54 9.45
C TYR A 121 -4.61 -17.01 8.01
N TRP A 122 -5.35 -17.64 7.10
CA TRP A 122 -5.38 -17.25 5.69
C TRP A 122 -6.17 -15.97 5.46
N ALA A 123 -7.30 -15.79 6.16
CA ALA A 123 -8.08 -14.56 6.09
C ALA A 123 -7.23 -13.36 6.53
N GLN A 124 -6.51 -13.50 7.64
CA GLN A 124 -5.63 -12.46 8.16
C GLN A 124 -4.49 -12.14 7.19
N HIS A 125 -3.82 -13.16 6.64
CA HIS A 125 -2.71 -12.93 5.70
C HIS A 125 -3.17 -12.23 4.41
N GLY A 126 -4.26 -12.70 3.80
CA GLY A 126 -4.80 -12.07 2.59
C GLY A 126 -5.24 -10.62 2.83
N MET A 127 -5.97 -10.38 3.93
CA MET A 127 -6.38 -9.02 4.32
C MET A 127 -5.19 -8.07 4.57
N GLU A 128 -4.12 -8.55 5.20
CA GLU A 128 -2.98 -7.71 5.56
C GLU A 128 -2.09 -7.35 4.37
N ASP A 129 -1.93 -8.27 3.41
CA ASP A 129 -1.07 -8.16 2.23
C ASP A 129 -1.73 -7.33 1.10
N GLY A 130 -2.78 -7.88 0.49
CA GLY A 130 -3.51 -7.26 -0.61
C GLY A 130 -2.73 -7.10 -1.91
N GLU A 131 -1.63 -7.84 -2.13
CA GLU A 131 -0.76 -7.84 -3.33
C GLU A 131 -0.52 -9.23 -3.91
N ASP A 132 -0.70 -10.27 -3.12
CA ASP A 132 -0.44 -11.67 -3.48
C ASP A 132 -1.53 -12.28 -4.36
N ASN A 133 -2.60 -11.53 -4.67
CA ASN A 133 -3.71 -11.99 -5.50
C ASN A 133 -4.44 -13.17 -4.84
N TYR A 134 -4.50 -13.16 -3.51
CA TYR A 134 -5.06 -14.21 -2.69
C TYR A 134 -5.81 -13.64 -1.48
N ASN A 135 -7.14 -13.58 -1.60
CA ASN A 135 -8.00 -13.06 -0.54
C ASN A 135 -9.19 -13.96 -0.29
N ILE A 136 -9.06 -14.84 0.70
CA ILE A 136 -10.11 -15.83 0.96
C ILE A 136 -11.42 -15.21 1.43
N VAL A 137 -11.41 -14.03 2.06
CA VAL A 137 -12.67 -13.42 2.50
C VAL A 137 -13.41 -12.87 1.27
N ILE A 138 -12.73 -12.15 0.39
CA ILE A 138 -13.32 -11.73 -0.89
C ILE A 138 -13.82 -12.95 -1.65
N HIS A 139 -12.98 -13.97 -1.81
CA HIS A 139 -13.29 -15.22 -2.50
C HIS A 139 -14.60 -15.84 -2.00
N GLU A 140 -14.69 -16.14 -0.70
CA GLU A 140 -15.88 -16.78 -0.13
C GLU A 140 -17.13 -15.89 -0.20
N TYR A 141 -17.00 -14.58 -0.08
CA TYR A 141 -18.17 -13.70 -0.16
C TYR A 141 -18.66 -13.45 -1.58
N VAL A 142 -17.81 -13.60 -2.61
CA VAL A 142 -18.27 -13.62 -3.99
C VAL A 142 -19.13 -14.86 -4.26
N HIS A 143 -18.77 -16.03 -3.73
CA HIS A 143 -19.65 -17.22 -3.73
C HIS A 143 -21.00 -16.92 -3.07
N VAL A 144 -21.03 -16.18 -1.96
CA VAL A 144 -22.31 -15.78 -1.32
C VAL A 144 -23.18 -14.90 -2.23
N ILE A 145 -22.57 -13.99 -3.00
CA ILE A 145 -23.30 -13.17 -3.98
C ILE A 145 -23.87 -14.05 -5.09
N ASP A 146 -23.07 -15.00 -5.59
CA ASP A 146 -23.45 -15.95 -6.64
C ASP A 146 -24.66 -16.80 -6.20
N PHE A 147 -24.59 -17.40 -5.00
CA PHE A 147 -25.70 -18.14 -4.40
C PHE A 147 -26.98 -17.32 -4.18
N SER A 148 -26.91 -15.98 -4.25
CA SER A 148 -28.06 -15.15 -3.97
C SER A 148 -29.14 -15.28 -5.04
N ASN A 149 -28.77 -15.57 -6.29
CA ASN A 149 -29.70 -15.55 -7.42
C ASN A 149 -30.55 -16.83 -7.49
N ASP A 150 -29.92 -17.99 -7.61
CA ASP A 150 -30.58 -19.29 -7.82
C ASP A 150 -30.18 -20.38 -6.79
N VAL A 151 -29.37 -20.03 -5.79
CA VAL A 151 -28.82 -20.95 -4.77
C VAL A 151 -27.85 -21.99 -5.36
N GLN A 152 -27.54 -21.87 -6.66
CA GLN A 152 -26.45 -22.56 -7.32
C GLN A 152 -25.28 -21.55 -7.45
N ALA A 153 -24.03 -22.05 -7.46
CA ALA A 153 -22.86 -21.20 -7.68
C ALA A 153 -22.39 -21.47 -9.11
N GLU A 154 -22.98 -20.75 -10.06
CA GLU A 154 -22.72 -20.93 -11.50
C GLU A 154 -22.27 -19.62 -12.16
N SER A 155 -21.81 -18.62 -11.40
CA SER A 155 -21.55 -17.24 -11.86
C SER A 155 -22.79 -16.53 -12.43
N ASP A 156 -24.00 -16.81 -11.93
CA ASP A 156 -25.24 -16.16 -12.36
C ASP A 156 -25.58 -14.96 -11.46
N LEU A 157 -24.93 -13.83 -11.74
CA LEU A 157 -25.06 -12.61 -10.94
C LEU A 157 -26.30 -11.78 -11.35
N ASP A 158 -27.10 -11.38 -10.35
CA ASP A 158 -28.15 -10.36 -10.54
C ASP A 158 -27.50 -8.98 -10.72
N LEU A 159 -27.63 -8.41 -11.92
CA LEU A 159 -27.14 -7.07 -12.29
C LEU A 159 -28.27 -6.03 -12.38
N GLY A 160 -29.46 -6.36 -11.84
CA GLY A 160 -30.63 -5.49 -11.86
C GLY A 160 -31.40 -5.47 -13.19
N SER A 161 -30.87 -6.13 -14.22
CA SER A 161 -31.51 -6.34 -15.53
C SER A 161 -31.32 -7.78 -15.97
N THR A 162 -32.43 -8.45 -16.32
CA THR A 162 -32.39 -9.83 -16.83
C THR A 162 -31.57 -9.94 -18.12
N GLU A 163 -31.58 -8.92 -18.97
CA GLU A 163 -30.77 -8.88 -20.18
C GLU A 163 -29.29 -8.81 -19.82
N ARG A 164 -28.92 -7.88 -18.93
CA ARG A 164 -27.52 -7.68 -18.55
C ARG A 164 -26.92 -8.86 -17.79
N SER A 165 -27.71 -9.52 -16.94
CA SER A 165 -27.32 -10.76 -16.27
C SER A 165 -27.06 -11.91 -17.27
N ARG A 166 -27.86 -12.03 -18.33
CA ARG A 166 -27.61 -13.03 -19.39
C ARG A 166 -26.35 -12.72 -20.19
N GLU A 167 -26.12 -11.44 -20.52
CA GLU A 167 -24.90 -11.01 -21.21
C GLU A 167 -23.65 -11.32 -20.38
N TRP A 168 -23.71 -11.03 -19.08
CA TRP A 168 -22.64 -11.41 -18.14
C TRP A 168 -22.41 -12.92 -18.13
N LYS A 169 -23.47 -13.72 -17.99
CA LYS A 169 -23.36 -15.17 -17.91
C LYS A 169 -22.73 -15.76 -19.18
N GLN A 170 -23.17 -15.30 -20.35
CA GLN A 170 -22.59 -15.72 -21.63
C GLN A 170 -21.10 -15.33 -21.70
N PHE A 171 -20.76 -14.09 -21.34
CA PHE A 171 -19.38 -13.63 -21.31
C PHE A 171 -18.52 -14.45 -20.34
N ALA A 172 -19.00 -14.69 -19.12
CA ALA A 172 -18.29 -15.47 -18.11
C ALA A 172 -18.01 -16.90 -18.58
N ASP A 173 -19.00 -17.56 -19.20
CA ASP A 173 -18.83 -18.93 -19.74
C ASP A 173 -17.77 -18.98 -20.86
N GLU A 174 -17.73 -17.95 -21.73
CA GLU A 174 -16.72 -17.83 -22.79
C GLU A 174 -15.32 -17.56 -22.21
N GLN A 175 -15.20 -16.64 -21.25
CA GLN A 175 -13.93 -16.29 -20.63
C GLN A 175 -13.38 -17.39 -19.74
N TYR A 176 -14.23 -18.14 -19.04
CA TYR A 176 -13.84 -19.31 -18.29
C TYR A 176 -13.24 -20.39 -19.20
N ARG A 177 -13.91 -20.72 -20.31
CA ARG A 177 -13.36 -21.66 -21.31
C ARG A 177 -12.01 -21.18 -21.86
N ARG A 178 -11.87 -19.87 -22.13
CA ARG A 178 -10.58 -19.27 -22.53
C ARG A 178 -9.51 -19.42 -21.45
N LEU A 179 -9.86 -19.18 -20.18
CA LEU A 179 -8.93 -19.29 -19.06
C LEU A 179 -8.45 -20.74 -18.86
N VAL A 180 -9.36 -21.71 -18.93
CA VAL A 180 -9.05 -23.16 -18.89
C VAL A 180 -8.07 -23.52 -20.01
N ASP A 181 -8.34 -23.05 -21.23
CA ASP A 181 -7.44 -23.24 -22.37
C ASP A 181 -6.07 -22.61 -22.14
N LEU A 182 -6.00 -21.40 -21.58
CA LEU A 182 -4.73 -20.71 -21.29
C LEU A 182 -3.87 -21.50 -20.30
N TRP A 183 -4.46 -21.98 -19.21
CA TRP A 183 -3.75 -22.80 -18.22
C TRP A 183 -3.36 -24.18 -18.77
N ASN A 184 -4.21 -24.80 -19.61
CA ASN A 184 -3.91 -26.10 -20.23
C ASN A 184 -2.82 -26.02 -21.30
N ARG A 185 -2.70 -24.90 -22.02
CA ARG A 185 -1.77 -24.75 -23.15
C ARG A 185 -0.29 -24.71 -22.74
N LYS A 186 0.05 -24.75 -21.44
CA LYS A 186 1.44 -24.62 -20.92
C LYS A 186 2.23 -23.58 -21.73
N SER A 187 1.65 -22.38 -21.84
CA SER A 187 2.23 -21.30 -22.63
C SER A 187 3.67 -21.03 -22.17
N ARG A 188 4.59 -20.87 -23.12
CA ARG A 188 5.98 -20.42 -22.87
C ARG A 188 6.06 -18.96 -22.38
N PHE A 189 4.92 -18.25 -22.35
CA PHE A 189 4.80 -16.85 -21.99
C PHE A 189 3.87 -16.70 -20.78
N LYS A 190 4.37 -15.95 -19.78
CA LYS A 190 3.74 -15.36 -18.59
C LYS A 190 2.36 -15.91 -18.19
N ASP A 191 2.28 -16.46 -16.97
CA ASP A 191 1.03 -16.97 -16.38
C ASP A 191 -0.12 -15.94 -16.42
N PRO A 192 -1.37 -16.40 -16.63
CA PRO A 192 -2.56 -15.56 -16.52
C PRO A 192 -2.64 -14.82 -15.17
N VAL A 193 -3.21 -13.61 -15.19
CA VAL A 193 -3.41 -12.82 -13.95
C VAL A 193 -4.47 -13.43 -13.03
N ILE A 194 -5.45 -14.13 -13.59
CA ILE A 194 -6.41 -14.93 -12.82
C ILE A 194 -5.75 -16.27 -12.51
N ARG A 195 -5.64 -16.60 -11.21
CA ARG A 195 -4.95 -17.80 -10.71
C ARG A 195 -5.49 -19.08 -11.35
N GLU A 196 -4.64 -20.11 -11.45
CA GLU A 196 -5.00 -21.43 -11.98
C GLU A 196 -6.23 -22.04 -11.32
N TYR A 197 -6.43 -21.78 -10.03
CA TYR A 197 -7.61 -22.24 -9.31
C TYR A 197 -8.92 -21.74 -9.92
N GLY A 198 -8.96 -20.53 -10.48
CA GLY A 198 -10.15 -20.02 -11.18
C GLY A 198 -10.49 -20.74 -12.48
N ALA A 199 -9.65 -21.69 -12.91
CA ALA A 199 -9.94 -22.58 -14.03
C ALA A 199 -10.54 -23.93 -13.58
N SER A 200 -10.76 -24.18 -12.29
CA SER A 200 -11.33 -25.45 -11.81
C SER A 200 -12.80 -25.60 -12.19
N ASP A 201 -13.58 -24.54 -12.02
CA ASP A 201 -15.00 -24.47 -12.35
C ASP A 201 -15.43 -23.00 -12.53
N ILE A 202 -16.64 -22.81 -13.04
CA ILE A 202 -17.16 -21.48 -13.38
C ILE A 202 -17.42 -20.61 -12.14
N ALA A 203 -17.66 -21.18 -10.95
CA ALA A 203 -17.82 -20.40 -9.74
C ALA A 203 -16.46 -19.85 -9.28
N GLU A 204 -15.42 -20.67 -9.37
CA GLU A 204 -14.06 -20.25 -9.00
C GLU A 204 -13.47 -19.21 -9.96
N PHE A 205 -13.95 -19.18 -11.20
CA PHE A 205 -13.61 -18.13 -12.15
C PHE A 205 -13.94 -16.74 -11.61
N ILE A 206 -15.18 -16.49 -11.17
CA ILE A 206 -15.60 -15.16 -10.73
C ILE A 206 -14.97 -14.78 -9.39
N THR A 207 -14.74 -15.75 -8.50
CA THR A 207 -14.08 -15.49 -7.22
C THR A 207 -12.62 -15.09 -7.42
N CYS A 208 -11.83 -15.86 -8.19
CA CYS A 208 -10.44 -15.52 -8.49
C CYS A 208 -10.30 -14.25 -9.34
N ALA A 209 -11.23 -14.00 -10.28
CA ALA A 209 -11.25 -12.74 -11.03
C ALA A 209 -11.51 -11.54 -10.10
N SER A 210 -12.38 -11.71 -9.09
CA SER A 210 -12.69 -10.67 -8.10
C SER A 210 -11.54 -10.41 -7.13
N GLU A 211 -10.82 -11.45 -6.69
CA GLU A 211 -9.55 -11.29 -5.94
C GLU A 211 -8.58 -10.42 -6.74
N ALA A 212 -8.36 -10.76 -8.02
CA ALA A 212 -7.47 -10.01 -8.91
C ALA A 212 -7.93 -8.56 -9.11
N PHE A 213 -9.24 -8.34 -9.15
CA PHE A 213 -9.83 -7.03 -9.34
C PHE A 213 -9.58 -6.08 -8.16
N PHE A 214 -9.59 -6.57 -6.92
CA PHE A 214 -9.33 -5.73 -5.75
C PHE A 214 -7.84 -5.64 -5.39
N GLU A 215 -7.09 -6.73 -5.54
CA GLU A 215 -5.69 -6.80 -5.08
C GLU A 215 -4.70 -6.32 -6.14
N VAL A 216 -4.74 -6.95 -7.32
CA VAL A 216 -3.83 -6.69 -8.46
C VAL A 216 -4.54 -5.98 -9.62
N SER A 217 -5.47 -5.07 -9.29
CA SER A 217 -6.37 -4.35 -10.20
C SER A 217 -5.72 -3.80 -11.47
N ARG A 218 -4.54 -3.17 -11.37
CA ARG A 218 -3.79 -2.64 -12.53
C ARG A 218 -3.28 -3.75 -13.45
N GLN A 219 -2.89 -4.91 -12.90
CA GLN A 219 -2.46 -6.05 -13.69
C GLN A 219 -3.66 -6.66 -14.44
N LEU A 220 -4.80 -6.79 -13.76
CA LEU A 220 -6.04 -7.27 -14.38
C LEU A 220 -6.51 -6.32 -15.49
N TYR A 221 -6.47 -5.00 -15.27
CA TYR A 221 -6.81 -3.99 -16.26
C TYR A 221 -5.96 -4.08 -17.54
N VAL A 222 -4.65 -4.34 -17.41
CA VAL A 222 -3.72 -4.43 -18.55
C VAL A 222 -3.82 -5.79 -19.25
N ALA A 223 -3.92 -6.88 -18.49
CA ALA A 223 -3.88 -8.23 -19.04
C ALA A 223 -5.25 -8.71 -19.54
N GLU A 224 -6.33 -8.33 -18.87
CA GLU A 224 -7.68 -8.87 -19.07
C GLU A 224 -8.75 -7.77 -19.05
N ARG A 225 -8.64 -6.84 -20.00
CA ARG A 225 -9.42 -5.60 -20.02
C ARG A 225 -10.93 -5.81 -19.98
N GLU A 226 -11.46 -6.75 -20.77
CA GLU A 226 -12.90 -7.00 -20.83
C GLU A 226 -13.44 -7.57 -19.51
N ILE A 227 -12.69 -8.48 -18.87
CA ILE A 227 -13.02 -9.01 -17.54
C ILE A 227 -13.00 -7.88 -16.52
N TYR A 228 -11.99 -7.01 -16.57
CA TYR A 228 -11.89 -5.85 -15.69
C TYR A 228 -13.10 -4.92 -15.83
N ASP A 229 -13.51 -4.59 -17.05
CA ASP A 229 -14.63 -3.68 -17.31
C ASP A 229 -15.96 -4.26 -16.79
N TRP A 230 -16.17 -5.57 -16.91
CA TRP A 230 -17.32 -6.25 -16.32
C TRP A 230 -17.30 -6.21 -14.79
N LEU A 231 -16.16 -6.50 -14.15
CA LEU A 231 -16.04 -6.45 -12.69
C LEU A 231 -16.23 -5.01 -12.17
N ARG A 232 -15.76 -4.01 -12.91
CA ARG A 232 -16.04 -2.60 -12.62
C ARG A 232 -17.53 -2.31 -12.63
N GLU A 233 -18.29 -2.88 -13.55
CA GLU A 233 -19.75 -2.73 -13.58
C GLU A 233 -20.43 -3.50 -12.45
N ILE A 234 -20.06 -4.77 -12.24
CA ILE A 234 -20.60 -5.65 -11.19
C ILE A 234 -20.47 -5.00 -9.82
N TYR A 235 -19.30 -4.43 -9.51
CA TYR A 235 -18.99 -3.82 -8.22
C TYR A 235 -19.23 -2.31 -8.19
N GLY A 236 -19.43 -1.65 -9.33
CA GLY A 236 -19.55 -0.18 -9.41
C GLY A 236 -18.31 0.57 -8.91
N MET A 237 -17.12 0.00 -9.10
CA MET A 237 -15.86 0.50 -8.53
C MET A 237 -14.71 0.41 -9.52
N ASP A 238 -13.72 1.29 -9.41
CA ASP A 238 -12.49 1.22 -10.21
C ASP A 238 -11.25 1.16 -9.27
N PRO A 239 -10.82 -0.04 -8.84
CA PRO A 239 -9.65 -0.18 -7.98
C PRO A 239 -8.31 0.06 -8.69
N ALA A 240 -8.27 0.20 -10.01
CA ALA A 240 -7.03 0.46 -10.75
C ALA A 240 -6.56 1.91 -10.59
N VAL A 241 -7.52 2.84 -10.42
CA VAL A 241 -7.26 4.27 -10.17
C VAL A 241 -7.14 4.64 -8.68
N TRP A 242 -7.35 3.70 -7.76
CA TRP A 242 -7.21 3.99 -6.33
C TRP A 242 -5.77 4.42 -5.97
N PRO A 243 -5.60 5.34 -4.99
CA PRO A 243 -4.28 5.78 -4.55
C PRO A 243 -3.36 4.62 -4.14
N GLU A 244 -2.06 4.79 -4.38
CA GLU A 244 -1.04 3.84 -3.92
C GLU A 244 -1.00 3.74 -2.40
N ARG A 245 -0.59 2.56 -1.90
CA ARG A 245 -0.70 2.17 -0.49
C ARG A 245 0.03 3.13 0.44
N VAL A 246 -0.54 3.32 1.63
CA VAL A 246 0.13 3.90 2.79
C VAL A 246 0.36 2.77 3.79
N SER A 247 1.61 2.53 4.23
CA SER A 247 1.88 1.48 5.21
C SER A 247 1.33 1.86 6.60
N HIS A 248 1.09 0.87 7.47
CA HIS A 248 0.64 1.14 8.84
C HIS A 248 1.65 1.98 9.64
N GLU A 249 2.96 1.81 9.37
CA GLU A 249 4.02 2.60 10.00
C GLU A 249 4.01 4.05 9.50
N ASP A 250 3.75 4.28 8.21
CA ASP A 250 3.57 5.61 7.64
C ASP A 250 2.35 6.32 8.23
N LEU A 251 1.24 5.59 8.44
CA LEU A 251 0.04 6.09 9.12
C LEU A 251 0.31 6.49 10.57
N LEU A 252 1.04 5.67 11.33
CA LEU A 252 1.45 6.03 12.70
C LEU A 252 2.39 7.23 12.72
N GLY A 253 3.30 7.33 11.75
CA GLY A 253 4.19 8.48 11.56
C GLY A 253 3.42 9.76 11.25
N LEU A 254 2.45 9.70 10.33
CA LEU A 254 1.57 10.80 9.96
C LEU A 254 0.70 11.24 11.15
N ARG A 255 0.08 10.30 11.87
CA ARG A 255 -0.72 10.60 13.07
C ARG A 255 0.12 11.20 14.20
N ARG A 256 1.36 10.74 14.41
CA ARG A 256 2.29 11.35 15.38
C ARG A 256 2.62 12.79 14.98
N ARG A 257 2.92 13.02 13.70
CA ARG A 257 3.27 14.34 13.16
C ARG A 257 2.08 15.31 13.20
N GLU A 258 0.88 14.82 12.94
CA GLU A 258 -0.35 15.60 13.04
C GLU A 258 -0.70 15.93 14.50
N LYS A 259 -0.57 14.97 15.42
CA LYS A 259 -0.74 15.20 16.86
C LYS A 259 0.27 16.21 17.40
N GLU A 260 1.52 16.14 16.94
CA GLU A 260 2.58 17.11 17.22
C GLU A 260 2.21 18.50 16.67
N LEU A 261 1.72 18.60 15.43
CA LEU A 261 1.29 19.85 14.81
C LEU A 261 0.09 20.47 15.53
N ARG A 262 -0.90 19.65 15.93
CA ARG A 262 -2.06 20.09 16.69
C ARG A 262 -1.66 20.59 18.08
N ARG A 263 -0.77 19.87 18.77
CA ARG A 263 -0.18 20.31 20.04
C ARG A 263 0.55 21.65 19.89
N ARG A 264 1.38 21.80 18.85
CA ARG A 264 2.09 23.06 18.55
C ARG A 264 1.12 24.21 18.24
N ARG A 265 0.03 23.96 17.50
CA ARG A 265 -1.03 24.95 17.23
C ARG A 265 -1.74 25.37 18.51
N GLU A 266 -2.08 24.44 19.39
CA GLU A 266 -2.69 24.73 20.70
C GLU A 266 -1.73 25.48 21.64
N GLU A 267 -0.46 25.11 21.70
CA GLU A 267 0.57 25.82 22.47
C GLU A 267 0.78 27.25 21.95
N ARG A 268 0.83 27.44 20.63
CA ARG A 268 0.90 28.76 20.00
C ARG A 268 -0.33 29.61 20.33
N ARG A 269 -1.52 29.02 20.30
CA ARG A 269 -2.76 29.70 20.68
C ARG A 269 -2.75 30.13 22.15
N LYS A 270 -2.34 29.24 23.08
CA LYS A 270 -2.19 29.58 24.51
C LYS A 270 -1.18 30.71 24.75
N ARG A 271 -0.05 30.71 24.03
CA ARG A 271 0.94 31.80 24.11
C ARG A 271 0.38 33.12 23.59
N LEU A 272 -0.39 33.08 22.49
CA LEU A 272 -1.05 34.26 21.95
C LEU A 272 -2.08 34.82 22.94
N ASP A 273 -2.90 33.95 23.55
CA ASP A 273 -3.92 34.36 24.52
C ASP A 273 -3.28 34.93 25.80
N ALA A 274 -2.16 34.36 26.27
CA ALA A 274 -1.39 34.91 27.39
C ALA A 274 -0.75 36.27 27.07
N ALA A 275 -0.21 36.44 25.87
CA ALA A 275 0.36 37.72 25.42
C ALA A 275 -0.71 38.81 25.31
N LYS A 276 -1.92 38.46 24.82
CA LYS A 276 -3.06 39.38 24.77
C LYS A 276 -3.47 39.85 26.16
N ARG A 277 -3.64 38.92 27.12
CA ARG A 277 -3.96 39.27 28.51
C ARG A 277 -2.93 40.20 29.13
N LYS A 278 -1.64 39.93 28.90
CA LYS A 278 -0.58 40.80 29.40
C LYS A 278 -0.64 42.20 28.78
N CYS A 279 -0.89 42.31 27.47
CA CYS A 279 -1.09 43.61 26.83
C CYS A 279 -2.32 44.35 27.39
N GLU A 280 -3.42 43.65 27.67
CA GLU A 280 -4.60 44.22 28.30
C GLU A 280 -4.31 44.74 29.72
N GLU A 281 -3.55 43.98 30.52
CA GLU A 281 -3.08 44.40 31.85
C GLU A 281 -2.15 45.63 31.78
N ASP A 282 -1.21 45.64 30.84
CA ASP A 282 -0.29 46.77 30.61
C ASP A 282 -1.07 48.02 30.17
N ILE A 283 -2.04 47.89 29.26
CA ILE A 283 -2.93 48.98 28.82
C ILE A 283 -3.71 49.54 30.01
N ASN A 284 -4.33 48.68 30.83
CA ASN A 284 -5.09 49.11 32.00
C ASN A 284 -4.20 49.83 33.02
N THR A 285 -2.97 49.34 33.23
CA THR A 285 -2.00 49.97 34.13
C THR A 285 -1.58 51.35 33.62
N LEU A 286 -1.29 51.47 32.33
CA LEU A 286 -0.97 52.75 31.70
C LEU A 286 -2.15 53.72 31.77
N GLN A 287 -3.38 53.26 31.55
CA GLN A 287 -4.58 54.09 31.69
C GLN A 287 -4.78 54.59 33.13
N GLN A 288 -4.52 53.76 34.14
CA GLN A 288 -4.55 54.18 35.54
C GLN A 288 -3.45 55.19 35.87
N GLN A 289 -2.23 54.99 35.34
CA GLN A 289 -1.13 55.94 35.50
C GLN A 289 -1.42 57.28 34.83
N ILE A 290 -1.99 57.27 33.62
CA ILE A 290 -2.43 58.49 32.92
C ILE A 290 -3.48 59.22 33.75
N GLN A 291 -4.52 58.53 34.23
CA GLN A 291 -5.54 59.14 35.10
C GLN A 291 -4.96 59.69 36.41
N GLN A 292 -3.96 59.04 36.98
CA GLN A 292 -3.29 59.51 38.20
C GLN A 292 -2.45 60.77 37.93
N LEU A 293 -1.70 60.79 36.83
CA LEU A 293 -0.90 61.94 36.41
C LEU A 293 -1.78 63.14 36.01
N GLU A 294 -2.94 62.90 35.41
CA GLU A 294 -3.94 63.94 35.12
C GLU A 294 -4.57 64.51 36.40
N ARG A 295 -4.70 63.70 37.46
CA ARG A 295 -5.19 64.15 38.79
C ARG A 295 -4.14 64.90 39.60
N ASP A 296 -2.87 64.51 39.48
CA ASP A 296 -1.79 65.02 40.34
C ASP A 296 -1.17 66.36 39.87
N GLY A 297 -1.61 66.91 38.74
CA GLY A 297 -1.32 68.30 38.36
C GLY A 297 0.17 68.68 38.37
N CYS A 298 1.04 67.88 37.74
CA CYS A 298 2.50 68.02 37.83
C CYS A 298 3.13 69.09 36.90
N GLN A 299 2.53 70.29 36.76
CA GLN A 299 3.16 71.36 35.98
C GLN A 299 4.43 71.96 36.63
N PRO A 300 4.56 72.11 37.97
CA PRO A 300 5.74 72.75 38.58
C PRO A 300 6.97 71.83 38.74
N GLN A 301 6.78 70.50 38.77
CA GLN A 301 7.88 69.53 38.95
C GLN A 301 8.55 69.15 37.62
N LEU A 302 7.86 69.31 36.49
CA LEU A 302 8.41 69.13 35.14
C LEU A 302 9.48 70.19 34.79
N ASP A 303 9.30 71.44 35.23
CA ASP A 303 10.24 72.54 34.92
C ASP A 303 11.55 72.46 35.72
N ALA A 304 11.52 71.85 36.91
CA ALA A 304 12.71 71.67 37.76
C ALA A 304 13.56 70.45 37.31
N LEU A 305 12.91 69.34 36.96
CA LEU A 305 13.56 68.13 36.44
C LEU A 305 14.14 68.31 35.03
N ALA A 306 13.51 69.13 34.18
CA ALA A 306 14.01 69.42 32.83
C ALA A 306 15.40 70.08 32.83
N LYS A 307 15.68 70.96 33.81
CA LYS A 307 16.98 71.66 33.93
C LYS A 307 18.13 70.77 34.40
N GLU A 308 17.85 69.81 35.29
CA GLU A 308 18.87 68.85 35.75
C GLU A 308 19.13 67.74 34.71
N HIS A 309 18.09 67.33 33.96
CA HIS A 309 18.19 66.33 32.91
C HIS A 309 19.02 66.83 31.70
N GLU A 310 18.90 68.10 31.33
CA GLU A 310 19.64 68.71 30.22
C GLU A 310 21.17 68.70 30.44
N ALA A 311 21.61 68.83 31.70
CA ALA A 311 23.03 68.82 32.06
C ALA A 311 23.63 67.40 32.07
N ALA A 312 22.83 66.40 32.49
CA ALA A 312 23.22 64.99 32.47
C ALA A 312 23.19 64.40 31.04
N GLU A 313 22.21 64.78 30.23
CA GLU A 313 22.10 64.39 28.82
C GLU A 313 23.30 64.85 28.00
N ARG A 314 23.83 66.07 28.19
CA ARG A 314 25.00 66.54 27.42
C ARG A 314 26.25 65.70 27.65
N LYS A 315 26.43 65.14 28.85
CA LYS A 315 27.56 64.27 29.21
C LYS A 315 27.39 62.83 28.70
N ILE A 316 26.16 62.32 28.77
CA ILE A 316 25.81 60.98 28.27
C ILE A 316 25.78 60.96 26.73
N GLN A 317 25.21 61.99 26.08
CA GLN A 317 25.14 62.13 24.63
C GLN A 317 26.53 62.15 23.98
N LEU A 318 27.55 62.77 24.58
CA LEU A 318 28.91 62.77 24.03
C LEU A 318 29.55 61.37 24.03
N ASN A 319 29.31 60.59 25.08
CA ASN A 319 29.80 59.21 25.21
C ASN A 319 28.99 58.22 24.37
N TYR A 320 27.67 58.41 24.29
CA TYR A 320 26.78 57.61 23.47
C TYR A 320 27.05 57.86 21.98
N LYS A 321 27.27 59.10 21.55
CA LYS A 321 27.54 59.46 20.14
C LYS A 321 28.78 58.76 19.58
N ASN A 322 29.85 58.64 20.37
CA ASN A 322 31.07 57.92 19.96
C ASN A 322 30.89 56.40 19.89
N LYS A 323 30.12 55.81 20.80
CA LYS A 323 29.87 54.35 20.85
C LYS A 323 28.84 53.91 19.80
N THR A 324 27.85 54.77 19.52
CA THR A 324 26.86 54.60 18.45
C THR A 324 27.53 54.69 17.08
N LEU A 325 28.47 55.63 16.88
CA LEU A 325 29.24 55.71 15.62
C LEU A 325 30.05 54.43 15.32
N GLN A 326 30.64 53.81 16.36
CA GLN A 326 31.39 52.55 16.22
C GLN A 326 30.48 51.35 15.93
N LEU A 327 29.32 51.27 16.60
CA LEU A 327 28.35 50.20 16.38
C LEU A 327 27.64 50.33 15.02
N GLU A 328 27.30 51.55 14.59
CA GLU A 328 26.75 51.80 13.26
C GLU A 328 27.75 51.50 12.14
N ARG A 329 29.06 51.75 12.35
CA ARG A 329 30.09 51.32 11.38
C ARG A 329 30.13 49.79 11.27
N ARG A 330 30.16 49.09 12.40
CA ARG A 330 30.13 47.61 12.42
C ARG A 330 28.85 47.02 11.83
N LEU A 331 27.70 47.63 12.09
CA LEU A 331 26.40 47.19 11.55
C LEU A 331 26.34 47.45 10.03
N ARG A 332 26.86 48.59 9.55
CA ARG A 332 26.98 48.88 8.11
C ARG A 332 27.91 47.90 7.41
N ASP A 333 29.05 47.57 8.01
CA ASP A 333 30.00 46.62 7.43
C ASP A 333 29.43 45.18 7.41
N ALA A 334 28.74 44.77 8.48
CA ALA A 334 28.06 43.48 8.53
C ALA A 334 26.89 43.39 7.54
N SER A 335 26.09 44.46 7.40
CA SER A 335 24.98 44.50 6.44
C SER A 335 25.47 44.48 5.00
N ARG A 336 26.54 45.24 4.68
CA ARG A 336 27.18 45.20 3.35
C ARG A 336 27.77 43.82 3.03
N LYS A 337 28.30 43.11 4.02
CA LYS A 337 28.80 41.75 3.85
C LYS A 337 27.66 40.78 3.54
N LEU A 338 26.56 40.87 4.28
CA LEU A 338 25.37 40.05 4.07
C LEU A 338 24.72 40.31 2.71
N GLU A 339 24.62 41.58 2.30
CA GLU A 339 24.11 41.97 0.98
C GLU A 339 24.96 41.43 -0.17
N ARG A 340 26.30 41.41 -0.02
CA ARG A 340 27.20 40.79 -1.01
C ARG A 340 27.03 39.28 -1.09
N GLU A 341 26.97 38.59 0.05
CA GLU A 341 26.76 37.14 0.09
C GLU A 341 25.38 36.77 -0.50
N LEU A 342 24.34 37.57 -0.24
CA LEU A 342 23.01 37.39 -0.82
C LEU A 342 23.02 37.62 -2.34
N ALA A 343 23.67 38.68 -2.82
CA ALA A 343 23.78 38.96 -4.25
C ALA A 343 24.60 37.88 -4.99
N GLU A 344 25.66 37.36 -4.37
CA GLU A 344 26.44 36.24 -4.93
C GLU A 344 25.62 34.96 -4.99
N ALA A 345 24.84 34.64 -3.95
CA ALA A 345 23.94 33.49 -3.94
C ALA A 345 22.82 33.62 -4.98
N GLN A 346 22.22 34.80 -5.11
CA GLN A 346 21.21 35.10 -6.14
C GLN A 346 21.81 34.96 -7.54
N THR A 347 23.01 35.50 -7.78
CA THR A 347 23.70 35.37 -9.07
C THR A 347 24.03 33.90 -9.38
N GLN A 348 24.43 33.10 -8.38
CA GLN A 348 24.66 31.66 -8.57
C GLN A 348 23.37 30.91 -8.89
N HIS A 349 22.27 31.28 -8.22
CA HIS A 349 20.96 30.69 -8.47
C HIS A 349 20.42 31.06 -9.86
N GLU A 350 20.50 32.32 -10.25
CA GLU A 350 20.13 32.79 -11.60
C GLU A 350 20.98 32.14 -12.69
N ARG A 351 22.28 31.90 -12.45
CA ARG A 351 23.15 31.15 -13.38
C ARG A 351 22.73 29.68 -13.48
N ALA A 352 22.38 29.04 -12.37
CA ALA A 352 21.89 27.67 -12.35
C ALA A 352 20.53 27.56 -13.06
N LEU A 353 19.63 28.50 -12.80
CA LEU A 353 18.33 28.62 -13.46
C LEU A 353 18.51 28.86 -14.96
N ALA A 354 19.38 29.79 -15.37
CA ALA A 354 19.67 30.05 -16.78
C ALA A 354 20.29 28.83 -17.48
N LYS A 355 21.09 28.03 -16.78
CA LYS A 355 21.63 26.77 -17.31
C LYS A 355 20.50 25.75 -17.55
N LEU A 356 19.60 25.58 -16.57
CA LEU A 356 18.44 24.71 -16.67
C LEU A 356 17.46 25.19 -17.75
N VAL A 357 17.21 26.50 -17.85
CA VAL A 357 16.36 27.10 -18.88
C VAL A 357 16.95 26.87 -20.27
N ARG A 358 18.27 27.05 -20.47
CA ARG A 358 18.92 26.72 -21.75
C ARG A 358 18.85 25.22 -22.08
N GLU A 359 18.94 24.36 -21.07
CA GLU A 359 18.82 22.91 -21.23
C GLU A 359 17.37 22.52 -21.59
N LEU A 360 16.40 23.20 -20.98
CA LEU A 360 14.98 23.08 -21.25
C LEU A 360 14.62 23.63 -22.62
N GLU A 361 15.20 24.75 -23.06
CA GLU A 361 15.08 25.30 -24.41
C GLU A 361 15.68 24.36 -25.47
N ARG A 362 16.84 23.74 -25.20
CA ARG A 362 17.41 22.71 -26.09
C ARG A 362 16.53 21.47 -26.18
N ASN A 363 15.97 21.04 -25.05
CA ASN A 363 15.05 19.91 -25.02
C ASN A 363 13.72 20.26 -25.69
N ARG A 364 13.23 21.49 -25.53
CA ARG A 364 12.08 22.03 -26.27
C ARG A 364 12.38 22.07 -27.76
N GLN A 365 13.50 22.62 -28.23
CA GLN A 365 13.86 22.59 -29.66
C GLN A 365 14.01 21.17 -30.23
N ARG A 366 14.47 20.20 -29.41
CA ARG A 366 14.45 18.77 -29.77
C ARG A 366 13.04 18.23 -29.86
N LEU A 367 12.18 18.60 -28.91
CA LEU A 367 10.77 18.24 -28.89
C LEU A 367 10.03 18.88 -30.08
N THR A 368 10.27 20.16 -30.39
CA THR A 368 9.69 20.86 -31.55
C THR A 368 10.14 20.22 -32.86
N LYS A 369 11.38 19.71 -32.96
CA LYS A 369 11.82 18.93 -34.14
C LYS A 369 11.18 17.55 -34.23
N LEU A 370 10.79 16.95 -33.11
CA LEU A 370 10.06 15.68 -33.06
C LEU A 370 8.56 15.91 -33.29
N GLU A 371 8.01 17.02 -32.79
CA GLU A 371 6.63 17.47 -32.99
C GLU A 371 6.41 17.98 -34.43
N GLU A 372 7.39 18.65 -35.05
CA GLU A 372 7.37 19.00 -36.49
C GLU A 372 7.44 17.75 -37.40
N GLN A 373 7.88 16.61 -36.86
CA GLN A 373 7.80 15.30 -37.52
C GLN A 373 6.44 14.61 -37.32
N ASP A 374 5.72 14.90 -36.22
CA ASP A 374 4.39 14.35 -35.92
C ASP A 374 3.22 15.26 -36.38
N ALA A 375 3.44 16.57 -36.55
CA ALA A 375 2.42 17.58 -36.86
C ALA A 375 2.22 17.79 -38.38
N VAL A 376 2.13 16.68 -39.14
CA VAL A 376 1.36 16.65 -40.39
C VAL A 376 -0.09 16.22 -40.11
N ASP A 377 -0.40 15.65 -38.95
CA ASP A 377 -1.74 15.20 -38.63
C ASP A 377 -2.36 15.98 -37.47
N LEU A 378 -3.30 16.85 -37.86
CA LEU A 378 -4.51 17.27 -37.13
C LEU A 378 -4.40 18.44 -36.14
N ASP A 379 -4.68 19.61 -36.71
CA ASP A 379 -5.11 20.87 -36.11
C ASP A 379 -6.58 20.81 -35.63
N GLU A 380 -6.83 21.52 -34.53
CA GLU A 380 -8.01 22.37 -34.21
C GLU A 380 -8.61 22.19 -32.79
N SER A 381 -8.08 23.01 -31.87
CA SER A 381 -8.81 23.96 -30.98
C SER A 381 -9.43 23.56 -29.60
N ILE A 382 -8.65 23.83 -28.52
CA ILE A 382 -8.80 24.67 -27.27
C ILE A 382 -10.16 24.88 -26.51
N PRO A 383 -10.23 25.47 -25.26
CA PRO A 383 -9.45 25.40 -23.98
C PRO A 383 -10.33 25.37 -22.67
N GLU A 384 -9.71 25.15 -21.49
CA GLU A 384 -9.75 25.99 -20.23
C GLU A 384 -9.22 25.15 -19.03
N GLU A 385 -8.03 25.43 -18.48
CA GLU A 385 -7.76 26.28 -17.28
C GLU A 385 -8.59 25.87 -16.04
N GLU A 386 -8.07 25.57 -14.84
CA GLU A 386 -6.88 25.99 -14.09
C GLU A 386 -6.67 24.97 -12.95
N LEU A 387 -5.42 24.73 -12.53
CA LEU A 387 -4.97 24.76 -11.13
C LEU A 387 -3.48 24.39 -11.03
N GLY A 388 -2.70 25.34 -10.52
CA GLY A 388 -1.31 25.15 -10.10
C GLY A 388 -1.18 23.96 -9.15
N GLY A 389 -0.10 23.21 -9.18
CA GLY A 389 1.24 23.73 -9.06
C GLY A 389 1.64 23.65 -7.59
N ASP A 390 2.13 22.48 -7.18
CA ASP A 390 3.33 22.42 -6.35
C ASP A 390 3.96 21.02 -6.43
N GLU A 391 5.25 21.04 -6.75
CA GLU A 391 6.09 19.91 -7.07
C GLU A 391 6.20 18.88 -5.94
N ILE A 392 6.02 17.64 -6.38
CA ILE A 392 6.27 16.41 -5.68
C ILE A 392 7.75 16.31 -5.32
N VAL A 393 8.09 16.55 -4.05
CA VAL A 393 9.36 16.08 -3.48
C VAL A 393 9.12 14.69 -2.86
N THR A 394 9.04 13.68 -3.73
CA THR A 394 9.10 12.26 -3.36
C THR A 394 10.45 11.94 -2.73
N ARG A 395 10.49 11.80 -1.39
CA ARG A 395 11.58 11.10 -0.70
C ARG A 395 11.15 9.69 -0.30
N LYS A 396 11.46 8.78 -1.24
CA LYS A 396 11.77 7.34 -1.14
C LYS A 396 11.02 6.50 -0.12
N SER A 397 10.08 5.73 -0.65
CA SER A 397 9.68 4.41 -0.16
C SER A 397 10.94 3.59 0.21
N GLU A 398 10.95 2.99 1.40
CA GLU A 398 12.01 2.03 1.77
C GLU A 398 11.85 0.70 1.02
N HIS A 399 10.72 0.49 0.34
CA HIS A 399 10.52 -0.55 -0.67
C HIS A 399 11.01 -0.03 -2.03
N ARG A 400 12.07 -0.65 -2.54
CA ARG A 400 12.61 -0.43 -3.88
C ARG A 400 12.56 -1.74 -4.64
N THR A 401 11.98 -1.74 -5.83
CA THR A 401 12.24 -2.80 -6.80
C THR A 401 13.59 -2.53 -7.47
N VAL A 402 14.49 -3.49 -7.40
CA VAL A 402 15.76 -3.47 -8.14
C VAL A 402 15.59 -4.35 -9.36
N SER A 403 16.01 -3.85 -10.52
CA SER A 403 16.08 -4.59 -11.77
C SER A 403 17.44 -4.39 -12.39
N HIS A 404 18.15 -5.48 -12.66
CA HIS A 404 19.41 -5.48 -13.40
C HIS A 404 19.18 -6.15 -14.75
N PHE A 405 19.89 -5.68 -15.76
CA PHE A 405 19.80 -6.19 -17.13
C PHE A 405 21.17 -6.71 -17.59
N HIS A 406 21.16 -7.66 -18.50
CA HIS A 406 22.34 -8.11 -19.24
C HIS A 406 22.76 -7.05 -20.27
N PRO A 407 23.99 -7.14 -20.83
CA PRO A 407 24.43 -6.24 -21.91
C PRO A 407 23.51 -6.27 -23.14
N SER A 408 22.81 -7.39 -23.36
CA SER A 408 21.79 -7.56 -24.40
C SER A 408 20.51 -6.76 -24.16
N GLY A 409 20.32 -6.20 -22.96
CA GLY A 409 19.10 -5.51 -22.53
C GLY A 409 18.05 -6.41 -21.88
N LEU A 410 18.26 -7.74 -21.87
CA LEU A 410 17.36 -8.70 -21.22
C LEU A 410 17.46 -8.63 -19.69
N PRO A 411 16.37 -8.90 -18.94
CA PRO A 411 16.42 -8.89 -17.48
C PRO A 411 17.41 -9.94 -16.97
N ARG A 412 18.18 -9.60 -15.94
CA ARG A 412 19.15 -10.48 -15.26
C ARG A 412 18.68 -10.83 -13.86
N LEU A 413 18.18 -9.84 -13.12
CA LEU A 413 17.69 -9.97 -11.75
C LEU A 413 16.54 -9.01 -11.51
N LYS A 414 15.54 -9.42 -10.72
CA LYS A 414 14.46 -8.55 -10.24
C LYS A 414 14.07 -8.96 -8.84
N TYR A 415 14.05 -8.01 -7.92
CA TYR A 415 13.66 -8.27 -6.53
C TYR A 415 13.25 -6.98 -5.82
N ALA A 416 12.42 -7.10 -4.80
CA ALA A 416 12.14 -6.00 -3.90
C ALA A 416 13.17 -5.94 -2.75
N VAL A 417 13.38 -4.72 -2.27
CA VAL A 417 14.35 -4.40 -1.22
C VAL A 417 13.67 -3.52 -0.19
N VAL A 418 13.76 -3.93 1.08
CA VAL A 418 13.32 -3.18 2.26
C VAL A 418 14.54 -2.85 3.10
N ARG A 419 14.79 -1.57 3.39
CA ARG A 419 15.94 -1.13 4.21
C ARG A 419 17.30 -1.68 3.72
N ASN A 420 17.46 -1.79 2.40
CA ASN A 420 18.61 -2.39 1.70
C ASN A 420 18.75 -3.93 1.80
N LEU A 421 17.75 -4.64 2.31
CA LEU A 421 17.68 -6.11 2.37
C LEU A 421 16.64 -6.65 1.39
N LYS A 422 16.92 -7.77 0.72
CA LYS A 422 15.94 -8.42 -0.18
C LYS A 422 14.68 -8.81 0.58
N ASP A 423 13.52 -8.50 0.05
CA ASP A 423 12.24 -8.81 0.70
C ASP A 423 11.21 -9.12 -0.38
N GLY A 424 10.43 -10.19 -0.21
CA GLY A 424 9.52 -10.70 -1.23
C GLY A 424 10.21 -11.55 -2.30
N LEU A 425 9.60 -11.62 -3.49
CA LEU A 425 10.05 -12.48 -4.58
C LEU A 425 11.33 -11.94 -5.24
N PHE A 426 12.35 -12.79 -5.28
CA PHE A 426 13.56 -12.61 -6.06
C PHE A 426 13.51 -13.52 -7.29
N MET A 427 13.83 -12.96 -8.45
CA MET A 427 13.91 -13.65 -9.72
C MET A 427 15.27 -13.43 -10.38
N ARG A 428 15.79 -14.46 -11.06
CA ARG A 428 17.03 -14.41 -11.84
C ARG A 428 16.85 -15.10 -13.19
N TRP A 429 17.39 -14.47 -14.23
CA TRP A 429 17.40 -14.97 -15.60
C TRP A 429 18.83 -15.14 -16.14
N ASP A 430 19.01 -16.01 -17.13
CA ASP A 430 20.26 -16.17 -17.88
C ASP A 430 20.39 -15.12 -19.02
N GLU A 431 21.49 -15.17 -19.80
CA GLU A 431 21.78 -14.17 -20.85
C GLU A 431 20.79 -14.24 -22.02
N GLU A 432 20.16 -15.39 -22.20
CA GLU A 432 19.12 -15.68 -23.18
C GLU A 432 17.71 -15.27 -22.70
N GLY A 433 17.59 -14.85 -21.43
CA GLY A 433 16.33 -14.39 -20.83
C GLY A 433 15.45 -15.51 -20.27
N ASN A 434 15.97 -16.74 -20.14
CA ASN A 434 15.25 -17.83 -19.49
C ASN A 434 15.30 -17.66 -17.97
N LEU A 435 14.15 -17.84 -17.31
CA LEU A 435 14.09 -17.80 -15.85
C LEU A 435 14.88 -18.99 -15.30
N ARG A 436 15.77 -18.74 -14.34
CA ARG A 436 16.65 -19.76 -13.74
C ARG A 436 16.33 -20.01 -12.28
N GLU A 437 15.76 -19.02 -11.60
CA GLU A 437 15.58 -19.06 -10.15
C GLU A 437 14.48 -18.10 -9.71
N GLU A 438 13.60 -18.61 -8.86
CA GLU A 438 12.64 -17.88 -8.04
C GLU A 438 12.91 -18.20 -6.57
N MET A 439 12.95 -17.17 -5.74
CA MET A 439 13.31 -17.30 -4.33
C MET A 439 12.55 -16.28 -3.51
N HIS A 440 11.85 -16.71 -2.48
CA HIS A 440 11.26 -15.79 -1.51
C HIS A 440 12.29 -15.37 -0.45
N TYR A 441 12.35 -14.08 -0.20
CA TYR A 441 13.15 -13.48 0.86
C TYR A 441 12.27 -12.79 1.89
N SER A 442 12.69 -12.82 3.15
CA SER A 442 12.17 -11.98 4.23
C SER A 442 13.36 -11.32 4.92
N LEU A 443 13.45 -9.99 4.86
CA LEU A 443 14.52 -9.16 5.42
C LEU A 443 15.94 -9.69 5.11
N GLY A 444 16.17 -10.07 3.86
CA GLY A 444 17.46 -10.54 3.35
C GLY A 444 17.72 -12.04 3.53
N ILE A 445 16.82 -12.76 4.20
CA ILE A 445 16.94 -14.18 4.50
C ILE A 445 15.99 -14.98 3.61
N ARG A 446 16.45 -16.07 3.00
CA ARG A 446 15.59 -16.97 2.21
C ARG A 446 14.49 -17.55 3.09
N ASN A 447 13.22 -17.32 2.75
CA ASN A 447 12.09 -17.74 3.55
C ASN A 447 10.85 -17.88 2.66
N GLY A 448 10.32 -19.09 2.52
CA GLY A 448 9.23 -19.42 1.60
C GLY A 448 9.68 -20.33 0.46
N LEU A 449 8.90 -20.35 -0.61
CA LEU A 449 9.12 -21.21 -1.78
C LEU A 449 10.37 -20.78 -2.55
N CYS A 450 11.11 -21.78 -3.02
CA CYS A 450 12.24 -21.64 -3.90
C CYS A 450 12.11 -22.62 -5.06
N THR A 451 12.26 -22.11 -6.28
CA THR A 451 12.18 -22.89 -7.52
C THR A 451 13.37 -22.57 -8.40
N TYR A 452 14.05 -23.59 -8.88
CA TYR A 452 15.07 -23.52 -9.92
C TYR A 452 14.51 -24.14 -11.18
N TYR A 453 14.93 -23.60 -12.31
CA TYR A 453 14.46 -24.02 -13.62
C TYR A 453 15.65 -24.48 -14.46
N TYR A 454 15.42 -25.37 -15.44
CA TYR A 454 16.37 -25.70 -16.50
C TYR A 454 16.43 -24.59 -17.56
N PRO A 455 17.49 -24.48 -18.39
CA PRO A 455 17.54 -23.44 -19.42
C PRO A 455 16.42 -23.62 -20.44
N SER A 456 15.94 -24.86 -20.59
CA SER A 456 14.77 -25.24 -21.38
C SER A 456 13.43 -24.77 -20.79
N GLY A 457 13.38 -24.35 -19.51
CA GLY A 457 12.19 -23.81 -18.83
C GLY A 457 11.51 -24.71 -17.78
N PRO A 458 11.55 -26.07 -17.84
CA PRO A 458 10.96 -26.91 -16.79
C PRO A 458 11.61 -26.71 -15.42
N ARG A 459 10.87 -27.01 -14.35
CA ARG A 459 11.40 -27.00 -12.99
C ARG A 459 12.53 -28.02 -12.86
N GLU A 460 13.68 -27.56 -12.39
CA GLU A 460 14.84 -28.40 -12.07
C GLU A 460 14.76 -28.87 -10.62
N LEU A 461 14.38 -27.97 -9.70
CA LEU A 461 14.38 -28.22 -8.27
C LEU A 461 13.44 -27.25 -7.56
N GLU A 462 12.60 -27.74 -6.67
CA GLU A 462 11.69 -26.93 -5.87
C GLU A 462 11.72 -27.36 -4.41
N GLY A 463 11.55 -26.42 -3.50
CA GLY A 463 11.43 -26.69 -2.08
C GLY A 463 11.23 -25.42 -1.28
N HIS A 464 11.21 -25.55 0.03
CA HIS A 464 10.99 -24.42 0.93
C HIS A 464 12.24 -24.10 1.74
N TYR A 465 12.44 -22.81 1.98
CA TYR A 465 13.34 -22.31 3.00
C TYR A 465 12.54 -21.80 4.20
N ILE A 466 13.03 -22.08 5.41
CA ILE A 466 12.56 -21.43 6.64
C ILE A 466 13.78 -20.80 7.30
N LYS A 467 13.76 -19.47 7.46
CA LYS A 467 14.86 -18.70 8.09
C LYS A 467 16.25 -19.02 7.51
N GLY A 468 16.34 -19.21 6.20
CA GLY A 468 17.58 -19.45 5.48
C GLY A 468 18.00 -20.92 5.36
N GLU A 469 17.31 -21.83 6.05
CA GLU A 469 17.58 -23.27 6.02
C GLU A 469 16.56 -24.03 5.17
N ARG A 470 17.00 -25.08 4.47
CA ARG A 470 16.10 -25.95 3.71
C ARG A 470 15.13 -26.64 4.67
N ALA A 471 13.84 -26.62 4.33
CA ALA A 471 12.78 -27.23 5.12
C ALA A 471 11.83 -28.03 4.23
N GLY A 472 11.28 -29.11 4.81
CA GLY A 472 10.32 -29.96 4.13
C GLY A 472 10.94 -30.82 3.03
N THR A 473 10.12 -31.25 2.09
CA THR A 473 10.54 -32.03 0.93
C THR A 473 11.02 -31.08 -0.16
N TRP A 474 12.19 -31.39 -0.71
CA TRP A 474 12.75 -30.79 -1.90
C TRP A 474 12.65 -31.80 -3.02
N THR A 475 12.01 -31.44 -4.11
CA THR A 475 11.80 -32.32 -5.26
C THR A 475 12.60 -31.80 -6.43
N GLY A 476 13.43 -32.66 -7.02
CA GLY A 476 14.17 -32.38 -8.23
C GLY A 476 13.66 -33.22 -9.38
N TRP A 477 13.51 -32.62 -10.55
CA TRP A 477 13.02 -33.26 -11.75
C TRP A 477 14.12 -33.39 -12.80
N ASN A 478 13.91 -34.29 -13.76
CA ASN A 478 14.64 -34.28 -15.03
C ASN A 478 13.99 -33.27 -15.99
N GLU A 479 14.66 -32.95 -17.10
CA GLU A 479 14.13 -32.00 -18.09
C GLU A 479 12.82 -32.47 -18.75
N ASP A 480 12.54 -33.77 -18.76
CA ASP A 480 11.28 -34.34 -19.25
C ASP A 480 10.11 -34.20 -18.24
N GLY A 481 10.37 -33.65 -17.06
CA GLY A 481 9.40 -33.47 -15.97
C GLY A 481 9.23 -34.70 -15.08
N SER A 482 9.95 -35.80 -15.32
CA SER A 482 9.96 -36.96 -14.42
C SER A 482 10.69 -36.61 -13.12
N VAL A 483 10.21 -37.11 -11.99
CA VAL A 483 10.88 -36.90 -10.69
C VAL A 483 12.22 -37.63 -10.71
N LYS A 484 13.30 -36.89 -10.49
CA LYS A 484 14.68 -37.41 -10.46
C LYS A 484 15.07 -37.83 -9.05
N HIS A 485 14.74 -37.00 -8.06
CA HIS A 485 15.04 -37.25 -6.66
C HIS A 485 14.18 -36.41 -5.73
N GLU A 486 14.04 -36.87 -4.49
CA GLU A 486 13.47 -36.11 -3.38
C GLU A 486 14.45 -36.06 -2.21
N SER A 487 14.53 -34.91 -1.55
CA SER A 487 15.37 -34.70 -0.36
C SER A 487 14.51 -34.14 0.76
N LYS A 488 14.38 -34.86 1.87
CA LYS A 488 13.59 -34.39 3.03
C LYS A 488 14.52 -33.77 4.06
N TYR A 489 14.23 -32.53 4.44
CA TYR A 489 15.00 -31.79 5.44
C TYR A 489 14.23 -31.65 6.75
N ARG A 490 14.91 -31.89 7.87
CA ARG A 490 14.43 -31.65 9.24
C ARG A 490 15.44 -30.79 9.97
N GLN A 491 14.99 -29.64 10.50
CA GLN A 491 15.86 -28.67 11.20
C GLN A 491 17.11 -28.30 10.38
N GLY A 492 16.90 -27.99 9.09
CA GLY A 492 17.98 -27.61 8.17
C GLY A 492 18.89 -28.74 7.71
N ARG A 493 18.76 -29.96 8.25
CA ARG A 493 19.60 -31.12 7.91
C ARG A 493 18.87 -32.12 7.03
N LEU A 494 19.60 -32.68 6.07
CA LEU A 494 19.09 -33.75 5.19
C LEU A 494 18.81 -35.00 6.04
N ALA A 495 17.55 -35.41 6.09
CA ALA A 495 17.08 -36.56 6.87
C ALA A 495 16.87 -37.80 6.00
N GLU A 496 16.45 -37.62 4.75
CA GLU A 496 16.20 -38.70 3.81
C GLU A 496 16.46 -38.19 2.39
N TRP A 497 17.13 -39.00 1.58
CA TRP A 497 17.29 -38.75 0.15
C TRP A 497 16.75 -39.94 -0.64
N ILE A 498 15.91 -39.68 -1.62
CA ILE A 498 15.25 -40.69 -2.45
C ILE A 498 15.62 -40.39 -3.90
N ARG A 499 16.12 -41.37 -4.63
CA ARG A 499 16.41 -41.28 -6.05
C ARG A 499 15.46 -42.17 -6.83
N PHE A 500 14.97 -41.66 -7.95
CA PHE A 500 14.13 -42.41 -8.88
C PHE A 500 14.95 -42.68 -10.14
N LEU A 501 15.13 -43.95 -10.48
CA LEU A 501 15.87 -44.39 -11.65
C LEU A 501 14.92 -44.57 -12.85
N PRO A 502 15.44 -44.45 -14.09
CA PRO A 502 14.60 -44.57 -15.30
C PRO A 502 13.91 -45.92 -15.48
N ASP A 503 14.42 -46.98 -14.85
CA ASP A 503 13.85 -48.33 -14.85
C ASP A 503 12.70 -48.51 -13.85
N GLY A 504 12.32 -47.45 -13.12
CA GLY A 504 11.30 -47.46 -12.08
C GLY A 504 11.82 -47.88 -10.70
N THR A 505 13.11 -48.18 -10.57
CA THR A 505 13.73 -48.52 -9.29
C THR A 505 13.85 -47.27 -8.40
N VAL A 506 13.50 -47.40 -7.12
CA VAL A 506 13.60 -46.33 -6.12
C VAL A 506 14.69 -46.67 -5.11
N GLU A 507 15.70 -45.80 -4.99
CA GLU A 507 16.76 -45.94 -3.99
C GLU A 507 16.55 -44.90 -2.88
N SER A 508 16.50 -45.33 -1.62
CA SER A 508 16.37 -44.42 -0.47
C SER A 508 17.57 -44.52 0.48
N PHE A 509 18.08 -43.37 0.92
CA PHE A 509 19.23 -43.25 1.81
C PHE A 509 18.81 -42.47 3.06
N LYS A 510 18.87 -43.14 4.22
CA LYS A 510 18.43 -42.62 5.52
C LYS A 510 19.55 -42.52 6.56
N GLU A 511 20.74 -43.04 6.27
CA GLU A 511 21.88 -43.07 7.19
C GLU A 511 22.84 -41.89 6.94
N PRO A 512 23.13 -41.05 7.96
CA PRO A 512 24.02 -39.88 7.83
C PRO A 512 25.42 -40.22 7.28
N SER A 513 25.98 -41.38 7.65
CA SER A 513 27.31 -41.83 7.23
C SER A 513 27.42 -42.20 5.74
N LYS A 514 26.30 -42.53 5.09
CA LYS A 514 26.22 -42.81 3.64
C LYS A 514 25.92 -41.56 2.82
N LEU A 515 25.23 -40.58 3.41
CA LEU A 515 24.96 -39.26 2.81
C LEU A 515 26.25 -38.40 2.71
N ASP A 516 27.11 -38.42 3.72
CA ASP A 516 28.39 -37.68 3.71
C ASP A 516 29.39 -38.23 2.67
N LYS A 517 29.39 -39.54 2.41
CA LYS A 517 30.22 -40.18 1.37
C LYS A 517 29.70 -39.94 -0.06
N ALA A 518 28.39 -39.78 -0.24
CA ALA A 518 27.77 -39.56 -1.54
C ALA A 518 27.91 -38.11 -2.03
N PHE A 519 27.98 -37.13 -1.11
CA PHE A 519 27.96 -35.71 -1.48
C PHE A 519 29.21 -34.91 -1.15
N GLY A 520 30.17 -35.46 -0.39
CA GLY A 520 31.47 -34.83 -0.12
C GLY A 520 31.38 -33.55 0.73
N LYS A 521 32.29 -33.38 1.70
CA LYS A 521 32.38 -32.13 2.46
C LYS A 521 32.72 -30.98 1.50
N ARG A 522 31.80 -30.04 1.33
CA ARG A 522 32.09 -28.67 0.86
C ARG A 522 31.83 -27.69 1.98
#